data_AF-X6MX81-F1
#
_entry.id   AF-X6MX81-F1
#
_cell.length_a   1.000
_cell.length_b   1.000
_cell.length_c   1.000
_cell.angle_alpha   90.00
_cell.angle_beta   90.00
_cell.angle_gamma   90.00
#
_symmetry.space_group_name_H-M   'P 1'
#
loop_
_entity.id
_entity.type
_entity.pdbx_description
1 polymer ?
#
loop_
_entity_poly.entity_id
_entity_poly.type
_entity_poly.pdbx_seq_one_letter_code
_entity_poly.pdbx_strand_id
1 'polypeptide(L)'
;MSKLPKGRSKDKSDFLTTASVGGGYSALTGGFAGFHGSAKEDMFCLKRLLKKDSTTKLKALQELEELFTTTLSNEQLEPLAAALVHTFNRLALDNDKRIREHLHTVLDLYLKALVLDRQKHEYFVKNHVKRIITFWWFHKFDPVPEVSAVAHQSFQTL
;
A
#
# COMPACT_ATOMS: atom_id res chain seq x y z
N MET A 1 22.26 -49.48 38.22
CA MET A 1 21.72 -50.26 37.09
C MET A 1 20.26 -50.60 37.36
N SER A 2 19.33 -49.83 36.82
CA SER A 2 17.88 -50.04 36.97
C SER A 2 17.24 -49.97 35.58
N LYS A 3 16.36 -50.95 35.33
CA LYS A 3 15.89 -51.40 34.02
C LYS A 3 14.90 -50.42 33.36
N LEU A 4 15.06 -50.21 32.05
CA LEU A 4 14.05 -49.64 31.14
C LEU A 4 12.91 -50.65 30.90
N PRO A 5 11.64 -50.23 30.81
CA PRO A 5 10.58 -51.05 30.25
C PRO A 5 10.44 -50.86 28.73
N LYS A 6 10.35 -51.99 28.02
CA LYS A 6 9.96 -52.15 26.60
C LYS A 6 8.46 -52.46 26.49
N GLY A 7 7.84 -52.00 25.41
CA GLY A 7 6.53 -52.45 24.89
C GLY A 7 5.49 -51.32 24.90
N ARG A 8 4.62 -51.11 23.92
CA ARG A 8 4.08 -52.01 22.89
C ARG A 8 3.34 -51.15 21.83
N SER A 9 3.48 -51.49 20.54
CA SER A 9 2.74 -50.91 19.41
C SER A 9 1.26 -51.33 19.40
N LYS A 10 0.35 -50.41 19.05
CA LYS A 10 -0.99 -50.69 18.46
C LYS A 10 -1.48 -49.51 17.61
N ASP A 11 -1.39 -49.72 16.30
CA ASP A 11 -2.35 -49.47 15.22
C ASP A 11 -3.47 -48.40 15.32
N LYS A 12 -3.55 -47.66 14.20
CA LYS A 12 -4.73 -47.20 13.45
C LYS A 12 -5.48 -45.93 13.85
N SER A 13 -5.27 -44.94 12.98
CA SER A 13 -6.27 -44.06 12.35
C SER A 13 -7.28 -43.38 13.26
N ASP A 14 -7.01 -42.12 13.59
CA ASP A 14 -8.04 -41.10 13.55
C ASP A 14 -7.58 -39.94 12.67
N PHE A 15 -8.50 -39.59 11.80
CA PHE A 15 -8.41 -38.76 10.62
C PHE A 15 -8.97 -37.38 10.98
N LEU A 16 -8.27 -36.33 10.54
CA LEU A 16 -8.65 -34.91 10.59
C LEU A 16 -8.67 -34.24 11.98
N THR A 17 -7.79 -33.27 12.19
CA THR A 17 -8.20 -31.85 12.29
C THR A 17 -6.98 -30.95 12.15
N THR A 18 -7.05 -30.12 11.13
CA THR A 18 -6.10 -29.08 10.74
C THR A 18 -6.03 -27.95 11.76
N ALA A 19 -4.84 -27.65 12.27
CA ALA A 19 -4.53 -26.32 12.82
C ALA A 19 -3.45 -25.70 11.94
N SER A 20 -3.89 -25.08 10.84
CA SER A 20 -3.06 -24.23 10.00
C SER A 20 -2.63 -23.02 10.82
N VAL A 21 -1.33 -22.89 11.03
CA VAL A 21 -0.66 -21.69 11.51
C VAL A 21 -0.90 -20.60 10.45
N GLY A 22 -1.92 -19.78 10.66
CA GLY A 22 -2.29 -18.65 9.80
C GLY A 22 -1.37 -17.45 9.94
N GLY A 23 -0.08 -17.64 9.71
CA GLY A 23 0.93 -16.58 9.54
C GLY A 23 1.32 -16.48 8.08
N GLY A 24 0.34 -16.26 7.19
CA GLY A 24 0.56 -16.18 5.75
C GLY A 24 0.60 -14.73 5.29
N TYR A 25 1.81 -14.17 5.15
CA TYR A 25 2.03 -13.07 4.21
C TYR A 25 1.68 -13.62 2.82
N SER A 26 0.44 -13.41 2.37
CA SER A 26 0.01 -13.82 1.04
C SER A 26 0.68 -12.92 0.02
N ALA A 27 1.91 -13.31 -0.33
CA ALA A 27 2.64 -12.78 -1.45
C ALA A 27 1.82 -13.05 -2.73
N LEU A 28 1.65 -12.00 -3.53
CA LEU A 28 1.27 -11.97 -4.94
C LEU A 28 -0.15 -11.54 -5.35
N THR A 29 -1.15 -11.39 -4.45
CA THR A 29 -2.45 -10.81 -4.87
C THR A 29 -3.19 -9.97 -3.81
N GLY A 30 -2.65 -9.86 -2.58
CA GLY A 30 -3.38 -9.34 -1.42
C GLY A 30 -3.60 -7.82 -1.30
N GLY A 31 -3.33 -7.02 -2.33
CA GLY A 31 -3.46 -5.56 -2.25
C GLY A 31 -4.88 -5.01 -2.44
N PHE A 32 -5.81 -5.83 -2.95
CA PHE A 32 -7.10 -5.34 -3.46
C PHE A 32 -8.31 -6.22 -3.09
N ALA A 33 -8.10 -7.33 -2.39
CA ALA A 33 -9.12 -8.39 -2.24
C ALA A 33 -10.25 -8.08 -1.24
N GLY A 34 -10.25 -6.91 -0.59
CA GLY A 34 -11.18 -6.59 0.50
C GLY A 34 -12.06 -5.35 0.31
N PHE A 35 -12.08 -4.71 -0.87
CA PHE A 35 -12.77 -3.43 -1.06
C PHE A 35 -14.09 -3.58 -1.84
N HIS A 36 -15.22 -3.18 -1.25
CA HIS A 36 -16.58 -3.46 -1.74
C HIS A 36 -17.46 -2.22 -2.04
N GLY A 37 -16.97 -0.98 -1.98
CA GLY A 37 -17.79 0.23 -2.16
C GLY A 37 -17.22 1.22 -3.17
N SER A 38 -18.02 1.69 -4.15
CA SER A 38 -17.74 2.72 -5.18
C SER A 38 -16.28 2.83 -5.65
N ALA A 39 -15.65 1.66 -5.74
CA ALA A 39 -14.20 1.45 -5.73
C ALA A 39 -13.57 1.37 -7.11
N LYS A 40 -14.44 1.21 -8.12
CA LYS A 40 -14.04 0.57 -9.37
C LYS A 40 -13.07 1.44 -10.15
N GLU A 41 -13.27 2.75 -10.13
CA GLU A 41 -12.47 3.73 -10.86
C GLU A 41 -11.12 3.97 -10.17
N ASP A 42 -11.10 4.24 -8.86
CA ASP A 42 -9.87 4.40 -8.08
C ASP A 42 -8.98 3.14 -8.15
N MET A 43 -9.59 1.97 -8.00
CA MET A 43 -8.87 0.69 -8.13
C MET A 43 -8.38 0.44 -9.55
N PHE A 44 -9.12 0.90 -10.57
CA PHE A 44 -8.70 0.76 -11.96
C PHE A 44 -7.46 1.62 -12.25
N CYS A 45 -7.44 2.86 -11.73
CA CYS A 45 -6.27 3.73 -11.79
C CYS A 45 -5.07 3.04 -11.13
N LEU A 46 -5.23 2.57 -9.89
CA LEU A 46 -4.15 1.87 -9.17
C LEU A 46 -3.68 0.58 -9.88
N LYS A 47 -4.57 -0.17 -10.54
CA LYS A 47 -4.19 -1.33 -11.34
C LYS A 47 -3.36 -0.94 -12.57
N ARG A 48 -3.70 0.18 -13.24
CA ARG A 48 -2.93 0.69 -14.39
C ARG A 48 -1.51 1.11 -13.99
N LEU A 49 -1.33 1.58 -12.77
CA LEU A 49 -0.02 1.94 -12.21
C LEU A 49 0.96 0.76 -12.08
N LEU A 50 0.46 -0.49 -12.13
CA LEU A 50 1.31 -1.69 -12.05
C LEU A 50 1.84 -2.16 -13.42
N LYS A 51 1.41 -1.53 -14.52
CA LYS A 51 1.86 -1.87 -15.88
C LYS A 51 3.30 -1.40 -16.12
N LYS A 52 3.96 -1.86 -17.18
CA LYS A 52 5.34 -1.45 -17.51
C LYS A 52 5.42 -0.10 -18.22
N ASP A 53 4.38 0.28 -18.96
CA ASP A 53 4.35 1.48 -19.81
C ASP A 53 4.24 2.78 -19.00
N SER A 54 5.25 3.66 -19.12
CA SER A 54 5.32 4.91 -18.36
C SER A 54 4.22 5.90 -18.72
N THR A 55 3.77 5.95 -19.97
CA THR A 55 2.69 6.88 -20.38
C THR A 55 1.35 6.48 -19.77
N THR A 56 1.07 5.18 -19.69
CA THR A 56 -0.12 4.63 -19.06
C THR A 56 -0.13 4.88 -17.56
N LYS A 57 1.04 4.75 -16.90
CA LYS A 57 1.20 5.08 -15.48
C LYS A 57 0.95 6.56 -15.23
N LEU A 58 1.56 7.44 -16.03
CA LEU A 58 1.44 8.88 -15.87
C LEU A 58 -0.03 9.32 -15.99
N LYS A 59 -0.74 8.85 -17.02
CA LYS A 59 -2.17 9.12 -17.17
C LYS A 59 -2.99 8.62 -15.98
N ALA A 60 -2.67 7.43 -15.46
CA ALA A 60 -3.37 6.88 -14.31
C ALA A 60 -3.08 7.66 -13.00
N LEU A 61 -1.89 8.26 -12.85
CA LEU A 61 -1.61 9.16 -11.73
C LEU A 61 -2.41 10.46 -11.85
N GLN A 62 -2.46 11.05 -13.04
CA GLN A 62 -3.25 12.27 -13.30
C GLN A 62 -4.75 12.05 -13.06
N GLU A 63 -5.30 10.93 -13.55
CA GLU A 63 -6.68 10.51 -13.26
C GLU A 63 -6.89 10.36 -11.74
N LEU A 64 -5.91 9.81 -11.01
CA LEU A 64 -6.00 9.65 -9.56
C LEU A 64 -5.92 10.99 -8.80
N GLU A 65 -5.13 11.95 -9.27
CA GLU A 65 -5.10 13.32 -8.74
C GLU A 65 -6.46 14.01 -8.92
N GLU A 66 -7.09 13.85 -10.08
CA GLU A 66 -8.41 14.37 -10.36
C GLU A 66 -9.47 13.73 -9.43
N LEU A 67 -9.39 12.42 -9.19
CA LEU A 67 -10.30 11.73 -8.28
C LEU A 67 -10.20 12.26 -6.84
N PHE A 68 -8.97 12.48 -6.33
CA PHE A 68 -8.76 13.06 -5.00
C PHE A 68 -9.23 14.51 -4.86
N THR A 69 -9.23 15.28 -5.95
CA THR A 69 -9.63 16.69 -5.92
C THR A 69 -11.13 16.89 -6.13
N THR A 70 -11.80 15.99 -6.85
CA THR A 70 -13.18 16.21 -7.33
C THR A 70 -14.22 15.27 -6.74
N THR A 71 -13.87 14.00 -6.51
CA THR A 71 -14.87 12.92 -6.44
C THR A 71 -14.79 12.12 -5.16
N LEU A 72 -13.59 11.95 -4.59
CA LEU A 72 -13.39 11.00 -3.51
C LEU A 72 -13.96 11.50 -2.18
N SER A 73 -14.84 10.71 -1.56
CA SER A 73 -15.37 11.03 -0.23
C SER A 73 -14.41 10.57 0.87
N ASN A 74 -14.48 11.21 2.04
CA ASN A 74 -13.66 10.85 3.21
C ASN A 74 -13.85 9.39 3.66
N GLU A 75 -14.97 8.75 3.33
CA GLU A 75 -15.26 7.35 3.69
C GLU A 75 -14.44 6.35 2.85
N GLN A 76 -13.98 6.76 1.66
CA GLN A 76 -13.24 5.91 0.73
C GLN A 76 -11.72 5.93 0.98
N LEU A 77 -11.21 6.82 1.84
CA LEU A 77 -9.77 7.02 2.06
C LEU A 77 -9.09 5.86 2.80
N GLU A 78 -9.73 5.31 3.83
CA GLU A 78 -9.14 4.25 4.65
C GLU A 78 -8.97 2.93 3.86
N PRO A 79 -9.97 2.44 3.10
CA PRO A 79 -9.80 1.24 2.27
C PRO A 79 -8.73 1.39 1.17
N LEU A 80 -8.50 2.62 0.70
CA LEU A 80 -7.51 2.92 -0.34
C LEU A 80 -6.08 2.89 0.19
N ALA A 81 -5.88 3.09 1.49
CA ALA A 81 -4.57 3.31 2.12
C ALA A 81 -3.55 2.21 1.79
N ALA A 82 -3.95 0.95 1.96
CA ALA A 82 -3.06 -0.20 1.73
C ALA A 82 -2.63 -0.32 0.26
N ALA A 83 -3.55 -0.03 -0.67
CA ALA A 83 -3.30 -0.10 -2.10
C ALA A 83 -2.43 1.08 -2.58
N LEU A 84 -2.67 2.29 -2.04
CA LEU A 84 -1.84 3.45 -2.31
C LEU A 84 -0.40 3.23 -1.82
N VAL A 85 -0.22 2.74 -0.59
CA VAL A 85 1.10 2.42 -0.01
C VAL A 85 1.85 1.37 -0.83
N HIS A 86 1.16 0.32 -1.27
CA HIS A 86 1.76 -0.69 -2.14
C HIS A 86 2.22 -0.08 -3.46
N THR A 87 1.39 0.77 -4.06
CA THR A 87 1.68 1.43 -5.33
C THR A 87 2.82 2.42 -5.19
N PHE A 88 2.86 3.18 -4.09
CA PHE A 88 3.92 4.14 -3.78
C PHE A 88 5.29 3.47 -3.76
N ASN A 89 5.45 2.39 -3.00
CA ASN A 89 6.74 1.69 -2.92
C ASN A 89 7.21 1.14 -4.27
N ARG A 90 6.28 0.77 -5.15
CA ARG A 90 6.62 0.27 -6.49
C ARG A 90 7.02 1.39 -7.45
N LEU A 91 6.31 2.51 -7.40
CA LEU A 91 6.55 3.65 -8.28
C LEU A 91 7.67 4.56 -7.78
N ALA A 92 8.04 4.48 -6.50
CA ALA A 92 9.13 5.28 -5.95
C ALA A 92 10.45 5.04 -6.71
N LEU A 93 10.69 3.82 -7.17
CA LEU A 93 11.90 3.46 -7.92
C LEU A 93 11.75 3.62 -9.44
N ASP A 94 10.70 4.29 -9.93
CA ASP A 94 10.50 4.47 -11.36
C ASP A 94 11.55 5.44 -11.95
N ASN A 95 12.06 5.11 -13.14
CA ASN A 95 13.06 5.93 -13.83
C ASN A 95 12.46 7.24 -14.36
N ASP A 96 11.18 7.26 -14.71
CA ASP A 96 10.52 8.48 -15.20
C ASP A 96 10.28 9.43 -14.03
N LYS A 97 10.99 10.56 -14.04
CA LYS A 97 10.88 11.61 -13.01
C LYS A 97 9.45 12.12 -12.84
N ARG A 98 8.66 12.17 -13.92
CA ARG A 98 7.26 12.62 -13.87
C ARG A 98 6.41 11.67 -13.06
N ILE A 99 6.69 10.37 -13.12
CA ILE A 99 5.99 9.38 -12.31
C ILE A 99 6.32 9.60 -10.84
N ARG A 100 7.59 9.85 -10.49
CA ARG A 100 7.99 10.12 -9.10
C ARG A 100 7.40 11.43 -8.57
N GLU A 101 7.33 12.46 -9.41
CA GLU A 101 6.71 13.75 -9.11
C GLU A 101 5.21 13.58 -8.83
N HIS A 102 4.44 13.09 -9.81
CA HIS A 102 3.01 12.87 -9.67
C HIS A 102 2.67 11.88 -8.54
N LEU A 103 3.53 10.90 -8.26
CA LEU A 103 3.34 10.01 -7.11
C LEU A 103 3.31 10.76 -5.78
N HIS A 104 4.20 11.75 -5.59
CA HIS A 104 4.22 12.57 -4.39
C HIS A 104 3.08 13.58 -4.35
N THR A 105 2.66 14.11 -5.51
CA THR A 105 1.45 14.93 -5.63
C THR A 105 0.21 14.17 -5.19
N VAL A 106 0.02 12.93 -5.67
CA VAL A 106 -1.06 12.04 -5.24
C VAL A 106 -1.02 11.79 -3.74
N LEU A 107 0.17 11.51 -3.18
CA LEU A 107 0.32 11.29 -1.75
C LEU A 107 -0.03 12.54 -0.94
N ASP A 108 0.39 13.73 -1.38
CA ASP A 108 0.04 15.00 -0.73
C ASP A 108 -1.48 15.25 -0.72
N LEU A 109 -2.15 15.03 -1.85
CA LEU A 109 -3.60 15.16 -1.95
C LEU A 109 -4.33 14.18 -1.02
N TYR A 110 -3.89 12.93 -0.98
CA TYR A 110 -4.42 11.92 -0.07
C TYR A 110 -4.26 12.33 1.40
N LEU A 111 -3.09 12.83 1.79
CA LEU A 111 -2.83 13.28 3.15
C LEU A 111 -3.65 14.52 3.53
N LYS A 112 -3.77 15.50 2.62
CA LYS A 112 -4.65 16.66 2.81
C LYS A 112 -6.09 16.25 3.06
N ALA A 113 -6.59 15.26 2.33
CA ALA A 113 -7.92 14.71 2.56
C ALA A 113 -8.02 14.04 3.95
N LEU A 114 -7.00 13.29 4.37
CA LEU A 114 -6.95 12.65 5.69
C LEU A 114 -6.87 13.65 6.86
N VAL A 115 -6.16 14.78 6.74
CA VAL A 115 -5.99 15.75 7.83
C VAL A 115 -7.33 16.33 8.31
N LEU A 116 -8.36 16.31 7.47
CA LEU A 116 -9.72 16.71 7.84
C LEU A 116 -10.39 15.73 8.83
N ASP A 117 -9.89 14.49 8.93
CA ASP A 117 -10.38 13.44 9.80
C ASP A 117 -9.23 12.86 10.65
N ARG A 118 -9.08 13.40 11.86
CA ARG A 118 -7.99 13.05 12.79
C ARG A 118 -7.86 11.54 13.03
N GLN A 119 -8.97 10.81 13.09
CA GLN A 119 -8.94 9.37 13.37
C GLN A 119 -8.34 8.60 12.18
N LYS A 120 -8.72 8.95 10.96
CA LYS A 120 -8.18 8.33 9.75
C LYS A 120 -6.73 8.70 9.51
N HIS A 121 -6.35 9.95 9.78
CA HIS A 121 -4.95 10.37 9.75
C HIS A 121 -4.09 9.55 10.72
N GLU A 122 -4.52 9.43 11.98
CA GLU A 122 -3.81 8.63 12.99
C GLU A 122 -3.74 7.14 12.62
N TYR A 123 -4.82 6.59 12.05
CA TYR A 123 -4.82 5.23 11.50
C TYR A 123 -3.76 5.06 10.41
N PHE A 124 -3.70 5.98 9.44
CA PHE A 124 -2.72 5.92 8.36
C PHE A 124 -1.28 6.01 8.90
N VAL A 125 -1.03 6.94 9.82
CA VAL A 125 0.29 7.12 10.44
C VAL A 125 0.74 5.84 11.14
N LYS A 126 -0.12 5.25 11.96
CA LYS A 126 0.22 4.05 12.74
C LYS A 126 0.45 2.82 11.87
N ASN A 127 -0.38 2.62 10.83
CA ASN A 127 -0.41 1.36 10.08
C ASN A 127 0.42 1.38 8.78
N HIS A 128 0.72 2.55 8.23
CA HIS A 128 1.20 2.66 6.85
C HIS A 128 2.49 3.45 6.67
N VAL A 129 2.71 4.55 7.40
CA VAL A 129 3.87 5.44 7.17
C VAL A 129 5.21 4.71 7.20
N LYS A 130 5.42 3.82 8.18
CA LYS A 130 6.66 3.04 8.31
C LYS A 130 7.02 2.24 7.04
N ARG A 131 6.05 1.93 6.19
CA ARG A 131 6.26 1.17 4.94
C ARG A 131 6.75 2.03 3.78
N ILE A 132 6.49 3.34 3.80
CA ILE A 132 6.83 4.26 2.70
C ILE A 132 7.89 5.31 3.08
N ILE A 133 8.11 5.53 4.39
CA ILE A 133 8.93 6.62 4.92
C ILE A 133 10.35 6.63 4.36
N THR A 134 10.94 5.46 4.11
CA THR A 134 12.29 5.34 3.56
C THR A 134 12.37 5.96 2.16
N PHE A 135 11.52 5.52 1.22
CA PHE A 135 11.51 6.05 -0.14
C PHE A 135 11.08 7.51 -0.19
N TRP A 136 10.13 7.89 0.67
CA TRP A 136 9.71 9.27 0.81
C TRP A 136 10.86 10.19 1.22
N TRP A 137 11.61 9.80 2.26
CA TRP A 137 12.77 10.54 2.73
C TRP A 137 13.85 10.63 1.66
N PHE A 138 14.14 9.55 0.94
CA PHE A 138 15.09 9.57 -0.17
C PHE A 138 14.71 10.56 -1.26
N HIS A 139 13.42 10.63 -1.64
CA HIS A 139 12.97 11.55 -2.69
C HIS A 139 13.03 13.03 -2.32
N LYS A 140 13.08 13.36 -1.02
CA LYS A 140 13.41 14.74 -0.63
C LYS A 140 14.79 15.17 -1.14
N PHE A 141 15.68 14.23 -1.44
CA PHE A 141 17.00 14.51 -1.99
C PHE A 141 17.12 13.98 -3.43
N ASP A 142 16.00 13.85 -4.16
CA ASP A 142 16.02 13.48 -5.58
C ASP A 142 16.85 14.52 -6.37
N PRO A 143 17.71 14.09 -7.31
CA PRO A 143 18.48 15.01 -8.15
C PRO A 143 17.61 15.89 -9.05
N VAL A 144 16.34 15.50 -9.28
CA VAL A 144 15.36 16.30 -10.00
C VAL A 144 14.67 17.26 -9.03
N PRO A 145 14.83 18.59 -9.17
CA PRO A 145 14.31 19.56 -8.22
C PRO A 145 12.79 19.49 -8.04
N GLU A 146 12.04 19.24 -9.12
CA GLU A 146 10.58 19.16 -9.10
C GLU A 146 10.10 18.01 -8.19
N VAL A 147 10.73 16.84 -8.29
CA VAL A 147 10.44 15.67 -7.45
C VAL A 147 10.79 15.96 -5.99
N SER A 148 11.96 16.55 -5.75
CA SER A 148 12.37 16.92 -4.39
C SER A 148 11.41 17.91 -3.75
N ALA A 149 10.95 18.93 -4.50
CA ALA A 149 10.03 19.94 -4.01
C ALA A 149 8.69 19.31 -3.56
N VAL A 150 8.07 18.49 -4.41
CA VAL A 150 6.79 17.85 -4.07
C VAL A 150 6.93 16.81 -2.95
N ALA A 151 8.08 16.12 -2.87
CA ALA A 151 8.36 15.19 -1.78
C ALA A 151 8.50 15.90 -0.43
N HIS A 152 9.10 17.09 -0.41
CA HIS A 152 9.14 17.93 0.78
C HIS A 152 7.75 18.41 1.19
N GLN A 153 6.95 18.87 0.21
CA GLN A 153 5.60 19.35 0.46
C GLN A 153 4.73 18.25 1.06
N SER A 154 4.68 17.06 0.44
CA SER A 154 3.89 15.96 0.96
C SER A 154 4.34 15.58 2.38
N PHE A 155 5.65 15.59 2.64
CA PHE A 155 6.20 15.24 3.96
C PHE A 155 5.79 16.24 5.05
N GLN A 156 5.62 17.52 4.71
CA GLN A 156 5.12 18.54 5.63
C GLN A 156 3.62 18.39 5.93
N THR A 157 2.87 17.80 5.00
CA THR A 157 1.44 17.50 5.16
C THR A 157 1.21 16.28 6.07
N LEU A 158 2.19 15.38 6.18
CA LEU A 158 2.12 14.21 7.07
C LEU A 158 1.98 14.61 8.53
#